data_AF-A0A2K5II81-F1
#
_entry.id   AF-A0A2K5II81-F1
#
_cell.length_a   1.000
_cell.length_b   1.000
_cell.length_c   1.000
_cell.angle_alpha   90.00
_cell.angle_beta   90.00
_cell.angle_gamma   90.00
#
_symmetry.space_group_name_H-M   'P 1'
#
loop_
_entity.id
_entity.type
_entity.pdbx_description
1 polymer ?
#
loop_
_entity_poly.entity_id
_entity_poly.type
_entity_poly.pdbx_seq_one_letter_code
_entity_poly.pdbx_strand_id
1 'polypeptide(L)'
;MCLRLGGLSVGDFRKVLMKTGLVLVVLGHVSFITAALLHGTVLRYVGTPQDAVALQYCVVNILSVTCAIVVITSGIAAIVLSRYLPSTPLRWTVFSSSVACALLSLTCALGLLASIAVTFATQGKALLAACTFGSSELLALSPDCPFDPTRIYSSSLCLWGIALVLCVVENVFAVRCAQLTHQLLELRPWWGKSSHHVMRENPELVEGRDLLSCTSSEPLTL
;
A
#
# COMPACT_ATOMS: atom_id res chain seq x y z
N MET A 1 -33.95 9.61 1.73
CA MET A 1 -33.79 8.24 1.18
C MET A 1 -32.51 7.61 1.71
N CYS A 2 -32.60 6.57 2.55
CA CYS A 2 -31.43 5.82 3.03
C CYS A 2 -30.99 4.82 1.95
N LEU A 3 -29.91 5.12 1.22
CA LEU A 3 -29.28 4.15 0.33
C LEU A 3 -28.60 3.06 1.18
N ARG A 4 -28.99 1.80 0.98
CA ARG A 4 -28.27 0.63 1.49
C ARG A 4 -27.33 0.11 0.42
N LEU A 5 -26.05 0.01 0.75
CA LEU A 5 -24.98 -0.41 -0.15
C LEU A 5 -24.44 -1.76 0.38
N GLY A 6 -24.85 -2.88 -0.22
CA GLY A 6 -24.41 -4.21 0.22
C GLY A 6 -24.72 -4.56 1.68
N GLY A 7 -25.88 -4.14 2.20
CA GLY A 7 -26.29 -4.36 3.59
C GLY A 7 -25.79 -3.32 4.61
N LEU A 8 -24.78 -2.53 4.26
CA LEU A 8 -24.26 -1.42 5.08
C LEU A 8 -24.96 -0.10 4.75
N SER A 9 -25.14 0.76 5.75
CA SER A 9 -25.56 2.15 5.51
C SER A 9 -24.41 2.92 4.83
N VAL A 10 -24.73 3.96 4.03
CA VAL A 10 -23.69 4.83 3.44
C VAL A 10 -22.77 5.42 4.52
N GLY A 11 -23.29 5.68 5.72
CA GLY A 11 -22.50 6.17 6.85
C GLY A 11 -21.45 5.16 7.31
N ASP A 12 -21.84 3.89 7.44
CA ASP A 12 -20.93 2.82 7.89
C ASP A 12 -19.89 2.50 6.82
N PHE A 13 -20.28 2.51 5.54
CA PHE A 13 -19.35 2.33 4.44
C PHE A 13 -18.25 3.39 4.44
N ARG A 14 -18.59 4.66 4.67
CA ARG A 14 -17.59 5.75 4.80
C ARG A 14 -16.61 5.50 5.93
N LYS A 15 -17.11 5.10 7.11
CA LYS A 15 -16.26 4.81 8.27
C LYS A 15 -15.31 3.65 7.99
N VAL A 16 -15.79 2.57 7.37
CA VAL A 16 -14.98 1.41 7.01
C VAL A 16 -13.90 1.81 5.99
N LEU A 17 -14.27 2.52 4.92
CA LEU A 17 -13.32 2.95 3.90
C LEU A 17 -12.26 3.91 4.45
N MET A 18 -12.66 4.85 5.31
CA MET A 18 -11.75 5.76 6.01
C MET A 18 -10.78 5.00 6.91
N LYS A 19 -11.27 4.04 7.70
CA LYS A 19 -10.42 3.20 8.58
C LYS A 19 -9.43 2.38 7.77
N THR A 20 -9.88 1.75 6.68
CA THR A 20 -9.02 0.98 5.77
C THR A 20 -7.95 1.88 5.14
N GLY A 21 -8.33 3.07 4.66
CA GLY A 21 -7.37 4.04 4.11
C GLY A 21 -6.34 4.52 5.13
N LEU A 22 -6.75 4.79 6.37
CA LEU A 22 -5.83 5.16 7.45
C LEU A 22 -4.83 4.04 7.75
N VAL A 23 -5.29 2.79 7.83
CA VAL A 23 -4.43 1.63 8.04
C VAL A 23 -3.43 1.47 6.89
N LEU A 24 -3.86 1.62 5.63
CA LEU A 24 -2.96 1.57 4.47
C LEU A 24 -1.89 2.66 4.53
N VAL A 25 -2.23 3.89 4.92
CA VAL A 25 -1.26 4.98 5.07
C VAL A 25 -0.21 4.64 6.15
N VAL A 26 -0.66 4.22 7.33
CA VAL A 26 0.25 3.86 8.44
C VAL A 26 1.16 2.71 8.02
N LEU A 27 0.58 1.66 7.42
CA LEU A 27 1.32 0.49 7.00
C LEU A 27 2.34 0.83 5.91
N GLY A 28 1.94 1.60 4.90
CA GLY A 28 2.83 2.07 3.84
C GLY A 28 3.98 2.93 4.38
N HIS A 29 3.77 3.74 5.43
CA HIS A 29 4.87 4.46 6.08
C HIS A 29 5.87 3.53 6.77
N VAL A 30 5.39 2.53 7.52
CA VAL A 30 6.26 1.55 8.18
C VAL A 30 7.04 0.74 7.14
N SER A 31 6.38 0.35 6.04
CA SER A 31 7.01 -0.32 4.91
C SER A 31 8.03 0.56 4.20
N PHE A 32 7.74 1.85 3.99
CA PHE A 32 8.67 2.80 3.39
C PHE A 32 9.94 2.96 4.23
N ILE A 33 9.80 3.09 5.55
CA ILE A 33 10.94 3.18 6.47
C ILE A 33 11.76 1.88 6.43
N THR A 34 11.09 0.73 6.49
CA THR A 34 11.76 -0.58 6.42
C THR A 34 12.52 -0.75 5.10
N ALA A 35 11.89 -0.40 3.97
CA ALA A 35 12.50 -0.45 2.65
C ALA A 35 13.67 0.53 2.50
N ALA A 36 13.59 1.73 3.09
CA ALA A 36 14.69 2.70 3.10
C ALA A 36 15.90 2.19 3.91
N LEU A 37 15.66 1.55 5.05
CA LEU A 37 16.71 0.90 5.83
C LEU A 37 17.38 -0.23 5.03
N LEU A 38 16.59 -1.08 4.38
CA LEU A 38 17.09 -2.16 3.51
C LEU A 38 17.84 -1.62 2.28
N HIS A 39 17.40 -0.51 1.71
CA HIS A 39 18.08 0.13 0.60
C HIS A 39 19.44 0.69 1.04
N GLY A 40 19.49 1.33 2.20
CA GLY A 40 20.73 1.84 2.79
C GLY A 40 21.73 0.75 3.16
N THR A 41 21.28 -0.42 3.61
CA THR A 41 22.17 -1.57 3.84
C THR A 41 22.70 -2.13 2.53
N VAL A 42 21.85 -2.35 1.52
CA VAL A 42 22.29 -2.87 0.21
C VAL A 42 23.33 -1.97 -0.47
N LEU A 43 23.12 -0.64 -0.48
CA LEU A 43 24.10 0.30 -1.04
C LEU A 43 25.46 0.26 -0.33
N ARG A 44 25.47 -0.07 0.97
CA ARG A 44 26.71 -0.12 1.77
C ARG A 44 27.49 -1.43 1.58
N TYR A 45 26.82 -2.51 1.22
CA TYR A 45 27.41 -3.86 1.19
C TYR A 45 27.53 -4.48 -0.21
N VAL A 46 26.88 -3.94 -1.24
CA VAL A 46 26.94 -4.44 -2.62
C VAL A 46 27.78 -3.50 -3.48
N GLY A 47 29.11 -3.62 -3.37
CA GLY A 47 30.06 -2.78 -4.11
C GLY A 47 30.26 -3.17 -5.58
N THR A 48 29.90 -4.40 -5.98
CA THR A 48 30.09 -4.89 -7.36
C THR A 48 28.86 -5.68 -7.85
N PRO A 49 28.02 -5.11 -8.73
CA PRO A 49 26.76 -5.70 -9.19
C PRO A 49 26.90 -6.80 -10.26
N GLN A 50 28.04 -7.51 -10.32
CA GLN A 50 28.26 -8.55 -11.34
C GLN A 50 27.59 -9.89 -11.03
N ASP A 51 27.10 -10.09 -9.81
CA ASP A 51 26.39 -11.30 -9.40
C ASP A 51 24.87 -11.18 -9.57
N ALA A 52 24.24 -12.18 -10.19
CA ALA A 52 22.79 -12.24 -10.39
C ALA A 52 21.98 -12.10 -9.09
N VAL A 53 22.56 -12.55 -7.97
CA VAL A 53 21.95 -12.48 -6.64
C VAL A 53 21.93 -11.04 -6.10
N ALA A 54 22.99 -10.26 -6.36
CA ALA A 54 23.05 -8.84 -6.00
C ALA A 54 22.02 -8.01 -6.79
N LEU A 55 21.85 -8.32 -8.08
CA LEU A 55 20.82 -7.72 -8.92
C LEU A 55 19.41 -8.01 -8.38
N GLN A 56 19.14 -9.26 -7.97
CA GLN A 56 17.85 -9.64 -7.38
C GLN A 56 17.53 -8.81 -6.13
N TYR A 57 18.49 -8.64 -5.21
CA TYR A 57 18.26 -7.83 -4.00
C TYR A 57 18.00 -6.35 -4.33
N CYS A 58 18.70 -5.79 -5.31
CA CYS A 58 18.48 -4.41 -5.77
C CYS A 58 17.05 -4.23 -6.33
N VAL A 59 16.62 -5.13 -7.21
CA VAL A 59 15.28 -5.09 -7.81
C VAL A 59 14.19 -5.21 -6.75
N VAL A 60 14.31 -6.16 -5.83
CA VAL A 60 13.33 -6.36 -4.75
C VAL A 60 13.25 -5.12 -3.83
N ASN A 61 14.39 -4.48 -3.53
CA ASN A 61 14.40 -3.25 -2.75
C ASN A 61 13.71 -2.08 -3.47
N ILE A 62 14.02 -1.84 -4.74
CA ILE A 62 13.37 -0.78 -5.53
C ILE A 62 11.86 -1.03 -5.63
N LEU A 63 11.48 -2.29 -5.85
CA LEU A 63 10.09 -2.70 -5.89
C LEU A 63 9.39 -2.45 -4.55
N SER A 64 10.04 -2.77 -3.43
CA SER A 64 9.51 -2.53 -2.08
C SER A 64 9.28 -1.05 -1.79
N VAL A 65 10.24 -0.17 -2.13
CA VAL A 65 10.09 1.29 -1.97
C VAL A 65 8.94 1.80 -2.84
N THR A 66 8.88 1.36 -4.10
CA THR A 66 7.80 1.75 -5.03
C THR A 66 6.44 1.28 -4.51
N CYS A 67 6.37 0.05 -3.98
CA CYS A 67 5.18 -0.52 -3.36
C CYS A 67 4.68 0.34 -2.21
N ALA A 68 5.54 0.71 -1.28
CA ALA A 68 5.19 1.52 -0.12
C ALA A 68 4.60 2.89 -0.54
N ILE A 69 5.19 3.56 -1.54
CA ILE A 69 4.67 4.84 -2.07
C ILE A 69 3.27 4.66 -2.68
N VAL A 70 3.08 3.59 -3.46
CA VAL A 70 1.79 3.29 -4.09
C VAL A 70 0.73 2.95 -3.04
N VAL A 71 1.10 2.24 -1.98
CA VAL A 71 0.21 1.94 -0.83
C VAL A 71 -0.19 3.21 -0.08
N ILE A 72 0.74 4.12 0.21
CA ILE A 72 0.45 5.41 0.87
C ILE A 72 -0.51 6.24 0.00
N THR A 73 -0.21 6.38 -1.28
CA THR A 73 -1.05 7.18 -2.20
C THR A 73 -2.44 6.56 -2.40
N SER A 74 -2.55 5.24 -2.47
CA SER A 74 -3.84 4.53 -2.51
C SER A 74 -4.63 4.71 -1.22
N GLY A 75 -3.98 4.64 -0.06
CA GLY A 75 -4.59 4.91 1.25
C GLY A 75 -5.15 6.33 1.36
N ILE A 76 -4.39 7.34 0.90
CA ILE A 76 -4.86 8.73 0.82
C ILE A 76 -6.07 8.84 -0.11
N ALA A 77 -6.00 8.24 -1.30
CA ALA A 77 -7.10 8.24 -2.26
C ALA A 77 -8.37 7.59 -1.67
N ALA A 78 -8.24 6.50 -0.90
CA ALA A 78 -9.35 5.86 -0.20
C ALA A 78 -9.96 6.77 0.88
N ILE A 79 -9.13 7.50 1.64
CA ILE A 79 -9.61 8.51 2.61
C ILE A 79 -10.38 9.62 1.90
N VAL A 80 -9.86 10.15 0.78
CA VAL A 80 -10.56 11.18 -0.01
C VAL A 80 -11.88 10.62 -0.55
N LEU A 81 -11.90 9.37 -1.03
CA LEU A 81 -13.11 8.71 -1.53
C LEU A 81 -14.17 8.54 -0.44
N SER A 82 -13.76 8.31 0.81
CA SER A 82 -14.71 8.23 1.93
C SER A 82 -15.48 9.54 2.14
N ARG A 83 -14.89 10.70 1.81
CA ARG A 83 -15.55 12.01 1.87
C ARG A 83 -16.34 12.32 0.59
N TYR A 84 -15.80 11.95 -0.57
CA TYR A 84 -16.38 12.23 -1.88
C TYR A 84 -16.88 10.96 -2.60
N LEU A 85 -17.65 10.14 -1.88
CA LEU A 85 -18.24 8.90 -2.41
C LEU A 85 -18.97 9.04 -3.76
N PRO A 86 -19.72 10.12 -4.08
CA PRO A 86 -20.42 10.19 -5.37
C PRO A 86 -19.48 10.41 -6.58
N SER A 87 -18.20 10.73 -6.36
CA SER A 87 -17.23 10.97 -7.43
C SER A 87 -16.86 9.68 -8.16
N THR A 88 -17.37 9.50 -9.38
CA THR A 88 -17.03 8.38 -10.27
C THR A 88 -15.53 8.24 -10.57
N PRO A 89 -14.79 9.30 -10.96
CA PRO A 89 -13.37 9.14 -11.29
C PRO A 89 -12.57 8.64 -10.08
N LEU A 90 -12.88 9.15 -8.88
CA LEU A 90 -12.19 8.77 -7.66
C LEU A 90 -12.43 7.30 -7.27
N ARG A 91 -13.62 6.76 -7.56
CA ARG A 91 -13.90 5.32 -7.36
C ARG A 91 -13.01 4.45 -8.24
N TRP A 92 -12.89 4.80 -9.53
CA TRP A 92 -12.00 4.11 -10.46
C TRP A 92 -10.53 4.26 -10.03
N THR A 93 -10.11 5.44 -9.62
CA THR A 93 -8.74 5.67 -9.11
C THR A 93 -8.43 4.79 -7.90
N VAL A 94 -9.31 4.72 -6.91
CA VAL A 94 -9.07 3.88 -5.72
C VAL A 94 -9.12 2.40 -6.07
N PHE A 95 -10.05 1.97 -6.93
CA PHE A 95 -10.12 0.59 -7.38
C PHE A 95 -8.83 0.17 -8.12
N SER A 96 -8.44 0.92 -9.16
CA SER A 96 -7.23 0.64 -9.95
C SER A 96 -5.97 0.70 -9.10
N SER A 97 -5.82 1.72 -8.23
CA SER A 97 -4.65 1.80 -7.34
C SER A 97 -4.62 0.69 -6.29
N SER A 98 -5.77 0.25 -5.76
CA SER A 98 -5.84 -0.87 -4.81
C SER A 98 -5.45 -2.20 -5.47
N VAL A 99 -5.88 -2.43 -6.71
CA VAL A 99 -5.45 -3.60 -7.49
C VAL A 99 -3.95 -3.55 -7.79
N ALA A 100 -3.43 -2.39 -8.17
CA ALA A 100 -1.99 -2.20 -8.38
C ALA A 100 -1.20 -2.46 -7.08
N CYS A 101 -1.67 -1.95 -5.93
CA CYS A 101 -1.08 -2.23 -4.62
C CYS A 101 -1.02 -3.73 -4.33
N ALA A 102 -2.12 -4.46 -4.58
CA ALA A 102 -2.19 -5.89 -4.30
C ALA A 102 -1.18 -6.68 -5.16
N LEU A 103 -1.15 -6.42 -6.47
CA LEU A 103 -0.21 -7.06 -7.40
C LEU A 103 1.24 -6.73 -7.05
N LEU A 104 1.53 -5.47 -6.73
CA LEU A 104 2.87 -5.02 -6.39
C LEU A 104 3.34 -5.59 -5.05
N SER A 105 2.46 -5.61 -4.04
CA SER A 105 2.74 -6.20 -2.72
C SER A 105 2.96 -7.71 -2.81
N LEU A 106 2.17 -8.40 -3.62
CA LEU A 106 2.35 -9.83 -3.91
C LEU A 106 3.69 -10.10 -4.59
N THR A 107 4.04 -9.30 -5.60
CA THR A 107 5.31 -9.43 -6.32
C THR A 107 6.49 -9.16 -5.39
N CYS A 108 6.39 -8.14 -4.52
CA CYS A 108 7.39 -7.84 -3.50
C CYS A 108 7.53 -8.96 -2.48
N ALA A 109 6.42 -9.55 -2.01
CA ALA A 109 6.43 -10.67 -1.08
C ALA A 109 7.10 -11.91 -1.70
N LEU A 110 6.79 -12.24 -2.96
CA LEU A 110 7.44 -13.33 -3.69
C LEU A 110 8.94 -13.07 -3.89
N GLY A 111 9.31 -11.84 -4.23
CA GLY A 111 10.71 -11.42 -4.37
C GLY A 111 11.49 -11.55 -3.06
N LEU A 112 10.93 -11.05 -1.95
CA LEU A 112 11.51 -11.16 -0.61
C LEU A 112 11.61 -12.62 -0.17
N LEU A 113 10.58 -13.43 -0.41
CA LEU A 113 10.59 -14.85 -0.09
C LEU A 113 11.66 -15.60 -0.88
N ALA A 114 11.80 -15.32 -2.18
CA ALA A 114 12.87 -15.87 -3.01
C ALA A 114 14.25 -15.43 -2.51
N SER A 115 14.42 -14.16 -2.13
CA SER A 115 15.66 -13.64 -1.55
C SER A 115 16.01 -14.36 -0.24
N ILE A 116 15.06 -14.52 0.67
CA ILE A 116 15.24 -15.26 1.92
C ILE A 116 15.57 -16.73 1.66
N ALA A 117 14.85 -17.39 0.75
CA ALA A 117 15.07 -18.80 0.41
C ALA A 117 16.46 -19.04 -0.20
N VAL A 118 16.89 -18.21 -1.16
CA VAL A 118 18.24 -18.26 -1.73
C VAL A 118 19.30 -18.03 -0.66
N THR A 119 19.07 -17.09 0.26
CA THR A 119 19.97 -16.83 1.38
C THR A 119 20.13 -18.04 2.31
N PHE A 120 19.06 -18.78 2.61
CA PHE A 120 19.15 -20.03 3.38
C PHE A 120 19.81 -21.17 2.59
N ALA A 121 19.44 -21.34 1.31
CA ALA A 121 19.99 -22.37 0.44
C ALA A 121 21.51 -22.21 0.23
N THR A 122 21.99 -20.98 0.19
CA THR A 122 23.41 -20.65 0.06
C THR A 122 24.15 -20.57 1.41
N GLN A 123 23.52 -20.99 2.53
CA GLN A 123 24.09 -20.90 3.90
C GLN A 123 24.59 -19.48 4.24
N GLY A 124 23.96 -18.44 3.69
CA GLY A 124 24.37 -17.04 3.86
C GLY A 124 25.60 -16.61 3.06
N LYS A 125 26.28 -17.50 2.32
CA LYS A 125 27.49 -17.17 1.54
C LYS A 125 27.27 -16.07 0.51
N ALA A 126 26.06 -15.93 -0.05
CA ALA A 126 25.73 -14.89 -1.01
C ALA A 126 25.63 -13.47 -0.41
N LEU A 127 25.27 -13.35 0.87
CA LEU A 127 25.31 -12.07 1.60
C LEU A 127 26.72 -11.76 2.14
N LEU A 128 27.53 -12.79 2.33
CA LEU A 128 28.90 -12.72 2.83
C LEU A 128 29.95 -12.58 1.71
N ALA A 129 29.60 -12.70 0.43
CA ALA A 129 30.53 -12.56 -0.70
C ALA A 129 31.26 -11.19 -0.77
N ALA A 130 30.79 -10.19 -0.01
CA ALA A 130 31.48 -8.91 0.18
C ALA A 130 32.75 -9.00 1.04
N CYS A 131 32.95 -10.09 1.78
CA CYS A 131 34.24 -10.44 2.35
C CYS A 131 34.94 -11.38 1.37
N THR A 132 36.17 -11.09 0.98
CA THR A 132 36.97 -11.90 0.05
C THR A 132 37.23 -13.28 0.65
N PHE A 133 36.33 -14.24 0.44
CA PHE A 133 36.47 -15.62 0.91
C PHE A 133 37.42 -16.39 0.00
N GLY A 134 38.72 -16.25 0.24
CA GLY A 134 39.71 -17.22 -0.18
C GLY A 134 39.62 -18.46 0.72
N SER A 135 38.92 -19.51 0.25
CA SER A 135 38.89 -20.90 0.77
C SER A 135 38.07 -21.21 2.05
N SER A 136 37.44 -22.39 2.02
CA SER A 136 36.42 -22.90 2.98
C SER A 136 36.93 -23.31 4.36
N GLU A 137 38.24 -23.33 4.62
CA GLU A 137 38.77 -23.84 5.91
C GLU A 137 39.08 -22.75 6.95
N LEU A 138 38.99 -21.47 6.59
CA LEU A 138 39.30 -20.35 7.48
C LEU A 138 38.04 -19.66 8.08
N LEU A 139 36.91 -20.37 8.11
CA LEU A 139 35.62 -19.88 8.62
C LEU A 139 35.64 -19.52 10.12
N ALA A 140 36.68 -19.92 10.86
CA ALA A 140 36.84 -19.64 12.29
C ALA A 140 37.99 -18.67 12.63
N LEU A 141 38.79 -18.21 11.67
CA LEU A 141 40.08 -17.56 11.95
C LEU A 141 40.43 -16.32 11.11
N SER A 142 39.49 -15.69 10.39
CA SER A 142 39.82 -14.44 9.66
C SER A 142 39.70 -13.21 10.58
N PRO A 143 40.80 -12.54 10.99
CA PRO A 143 40.80 -11.47 11.98
C PRO A 143 40.56 -10.06 11.39
N ASP A 144 40.44 -9.92 10.07
CA ASP A 144 40.42 -8.60 9.41
C ASP A 144 39.07 -8.32 8.72
N CYS A 145 38.00 -8.32 9.52
CA CYS A 145 36.78 -7.59 9.19
C CYS A 145 36.47 -6.62 10.33
N PRO A 146 36.39 -5.30 10.07
CA PRO A 146 36.10 -4.30 11.11
C PRO A 146 34.68 -4.41 11.69
N PHE A 147 33.84 -5.30 11.14
CA PHE A 147 32.50 -5.60 11.61
C PHE A 147 32.25 -7.11 11.66
N ASP A 148 31.63 -7.58 12.75
CA ASP A 148 31.20 -8.96 12.91
C ASP A 148 30.08 -9.32 11.89
N PRO A 149 30.34 -10.21 10.90
CA PRO A 149 29.41 -10.51 9.82
C PRO A 149 28.13 -11.19 10.30
N THR A 150 28.19 -11.95 11.41
CA THR A 150 27.05 -12.72 11.92
C THR A 150 25.91 -11.82 12.39
N ARG A 151 26.23 -10.66 12.97
CA ARG A 151 25.27 -9.68 13.49
C ARG A 151 24.54 -8.91 12.39
N ILE A 152 25.25 -8.54 11.32
CA ILE A 152 24.68 -7.80 10.18
C ILE A 152 23.77 -8.72 9.34
N TYR A 153 24.16 -9.99 9.18
CA TYR A 153 23.35 -11.00 8.53
C TYR A 153 22.01 -11.22 9.24
N SER A 154 22.04 -11.44 10.56
CA SER A 154 20.83 -11.64 11.36
C SER A 154 19.88 -10.42 11.31
N SER A 155 20.44 -9.21 11.38
CA SER A 155 19.66 -7.96 11.31
C SER A 155 18.99 -7.75 9.95
N SER A 156 19.69 -8.04 8.86
CA SER A 156 19.17 -7.86 7.50
C SER A 156 18.06 -8.89 7.18
N LEU A 157 18.26 -10.13 7.60
CA LEU A 157 17.26 -11.20 7.46
C LEU A 157 16.01 -10.89 8.29
N CYS A 158 16.18 -10.34 9.50
CA CYS A 158 15.06 -9.87 10.32
C CYS A 158 14.28 -8.76 9.62
N LEU A 159 14.96 -7.76 9.04
CA LEU A 159 14.30 -6.69 8.28
C LEU A 159 13.58 -7.21 7.04
N TRP A 160 14.12 -8.19 6.31
CA TRP A 160 13.41 -8.86 5.21
C TRP A 160 12.19 -9.63 5.69
N GLY A 161 12.28 -10.30 6.84
CA GLY A 161 11.15 -10.97 7.47
C GLY A 161 10.04 -9.98 7.85
N ILE A 162 10.40 -8.86 8.48
CA ILE A 162 9.45 -7.78 8.80
C ILE A 162 8.83 -7.21 7.52
N ALA A 163 9.63 -6.91 6.50
CA ALA A 163 9.15 -6.41 5.21
C ALA A 163 8.19 -7.41 4.54
N LEU A 164 8.48 -8.71 4.60
CA LEU A 164 7.61 -9.75 4.06
C LEU A 164 6.24 -9.76 4.76
N VAL A 165 6.24 -9.69 6.09
CA VAL A 165 4.99 -9.60 6.88
C VAL A 165 4.21 -8.35 6.51
N LEU A 166 4.89 -7.19 6.43
CA LEU A 166 4.26 -5.94 6.03
C LEU A 166 3.62 -6.05 4.63
N CYS A 167 4.32 -6.58 3.63
CA CYS A 167 3.77 -6.78 2.28
C CYS A 167 2.53 -7.69 2.28
N VAL A 168 2.51 -8.75 3.07
CA VAL A 168 1.34 -9.64 3.18
C VAL A 168 0.14 -8.89 3.79
N VAL A 169 0.37 -8.13 4.87
CA VAL A 169 -0.68 -7.34 5.52
C VAL A 169 -1.18 -6.23 4.57
N GLU A 170 -0.28 -5.55 3.85
CA GLU A 170 -0.63 -4.54 2.84
C GLU A 170 -1.50 -5.13 1.75
N ASN A 171 -1.13 -6.31 1.24
CA ASN A 171 -1.89 -7.01 0.23
C ASN A 171 -3.31 -7.33 0.73
N VAL A 172 -3.47 -7.79 1.98
CA VAL A 172 -4.79 -8.06 2.56
C VAL A 172 -5.63 -6.78 2.59
N PHE A 173 -5.09 -5.67 3.08
CA PHE A 173 -5.84 -4.40 3.13
C PHE A 173 -6.11 -3.81 1.74
N ALA A 174 -5.18 -3.94 0.80
CA ALA A 174 -5.34 -3.52 -0.59
C ALA A 174 -6.46 -4.31 -1.29
N VAL A 175 -6.48 -5.64 -1.13
CA VAL A 175 -7.57 -6.49 -1.64
C VAL A 175 -8.90 -6.13 -0.99
N ARG A 176 -8.94 -5.89 0.32
CA ARG A 176 -10.15 -5.42 1.01
C ARG A 176 -10.63 -4.08 0.46
N CYS A 177 -9.73 -3.14 0.19
CA CYS A 177 -10.07 -1.85 -0.41
C CYS A 177 -10.59 -2.00 -1.85
N ALA A 178 -9.98 -2.86 -2.65
CA ALA A 178 -10.44 -3.21 -3.99
C ALA A 178 -11.84 -3.85 -3.96
N GLN A 179 -12.11 -4.75 -3.01
CA GLN A 179 -13.44 -5.36 -2.82
C GLN A 179 -14.50 -4.31 -2.45
N LEU A 180 -14.20 -3.43 -1.48
CA LEU A 180 -15.12 -2.36 -1.08
C LEU A 180 -15.43 -1.40 -2.24
N THR A 181 -14.43 -1.04 -3.02
CA THR A 181 -14.61 -0.17 -4.19
C THR A 181 -15.28 -0.87 -5.36
N HIS A 182 -15.04 -2.17 -5.55
CA HIS A 182 -15.78 -2.98 -6.52
C HIS A 182 -17.28 -2.97 -6.23
N GLN A 183 -17.67 -3.18 -4.96
CA GLN A 183 -19.08 -3.09 -4.53
C GLN A 183 -19.68 -1.70 -4.83
N LEU A 184 -18.90 -0.61 -4.66
CA LEU A 184 -19.33 0.74 -5.05
C LEU A 184 -19.53 0.93 -6.56
N LEU A 185 -18.74 0.23 -7.39
CA LEU A 185 -18.84 0.26 -8.85
C LEU A 185 -20.02 -0.58 -9.34
N GLU A 186 -20.20 -1.80 -8.82
CA GLU A 186 -21.30 -2.71 -9.17
C GLU A 186 -22.69 -2.11 -8.88
N LEU A 187 -22.78 -1.23 -7.88
CA LEU A 187 -24.02 -0.54 -7.53
C LEU A 187 -24.27 0.72 -8.39
N ARG A 188 -23.33 1.11 -9.26
CA ARG A 188 -23.50 2.21 -10.21
C ARG A 188 -22.91 1.90 -11.61
N PRO A 189 -23.24 0.77 -12.27
CA PRO A 189 -22.63 0.48 -13.56
C PRO A 189 -23.01 1.53 -14.62
N TRP A 190 -24.15 2.23 -14.45
CA TRP A 190 -24.73 3.09 -15.48
C TRP A 190 -25.49 4.32 -14.93
N TRP A 191 -24.83 5.18 -14.15
CA TRP A 191 -25.25 6.60 -14.02
C TRP A 191 -24.22 7.49 -14.72
N GLY A 192 -24.01 7.22 -16.00
CA GLY A 192 -23.44 8.17 -16.94
C GLY A 192 -24.56 9.02 -17.52
N LYS A 193 -24.77 10.23 -16.98
CA LYS A 193 -24.94 11.50 -17.73
C LYS A 193 -25.21 12.67 -16.77
N SER A 194 -24.58 13.79 -17.09
CA SER A 194 -24.80 15.15 -16.59
C SER A 194 -24.09 15.58 -15.30
N SER A 195 -22.96 16.25 -15.48
CA SER A 195 -22.80 17.63 -14.99
C SER A 195 -21.68 18.30 -15.80
N HIS A 196 -22.02 18.76 -17.00
CA HIS A 196 -21.40 19.97 -17.50
C HIS A 196 -21.92 21.12 -16.63
N HIS A 197 -21.19 21.44 -15.57
CA HIS A 197 -21.20 22.79 -15.01
C HIS A 197 -19.75 23.17 -14.69
N VAL A 198 -19.00 23.41 -15.76
CA VAL A 198 -17.89 24.37 -15.68
C VAL A 198 -18.55 25.74 -15.61
N MET A 199 -18.57 26.28 -14.40
CA MET A 199 -18.29 27.68 -14.07
C MET A 199 -18.78 28.71 -15.11
N ARG A 200 -20.03 29.16 -14.97
CA ARG A 200 -20.40 30.51 -15.41
C ARG A 200 -20.14 31.43 -14.22
N GLU A 201 -19.16 32.30 -14.36
CA GLU A 201 -18.94 33.43 -13.45
C GLU A 201 -20.27 34.13 -13.16
N ASN A 202 -20.55 34.28 -11.86
CA ASN A 202 -21.53 35.22 -11.36
C ASN A 202 -20.91 36.63 -11.46
N PRO A 203 -21.68 37.62 -11.94
CA PRO A 203 -21.99 38.69 -11.02
C PRO A 203 -23.48 39.07 -11.02
N GLU A 204 -23.95 39.20 -9.79
CA GLU A 204 -24.89 40.21 -9.30
C GLU A 204 -26.41 40.05 -9.48
N LEU A 205 -27.04 40.23 -8.31
CA LEU A 205 -28.18 41.10 -8.02
C LEU A 205 -29.61 40.54 -8.06
N VAL A 206 -30.25 40.70 -6.88
CA VAL A 206 -31.68 41.02 -6.62
C VAL A 206 -32.59 39.86 -6.17
N GLU A 207 -32.79 39.84 -4.85
CA GLU A 207 -34.09 39.93 -4.15
C GLU A 207 -35.08 38.74 -4.18
N GLY A 208 -35.46 38.29 -2.96
CA GLY A 208 -36.84 37.90 -2.66
C GLY A 208 -37.07 36.47 -2.16
N ARG A 209 -37.46 36.35 -0.87
CA ARG A 209 -38.65 35.63 -0.31
C ARG A 209 -39.06 34.29 -0.95
N ASP A 210 -39.47 33.22 -0.27
CA ASP A 210 -39.96 32.97 1.10
C ASP A 210 -40.01 31.43 1.31
N LEU A 211 -39.94 31.02 2.57
CA LEU A 211 -40.61 29.87 3.24
C LEU A 211 -41.18 28.72 2.38
N LEU A 212 -40.76 27.48 2.68
CA LEU A 212 -41.72 26.37 2.81
C LEU A 212 -41.21 25.23 3.72
N SER A 213 -42.05 24.98 4.71
CA SER A 213 -41.93 24.09 5.87
C SER A 213 -42.03 22.61 5.50
N CYS A 214 -41.24 21.77 6.18
CA CYS A 214 -41.46 20.32 6.25
C CYS A 214 -42.38 20.02 7.44
N THR A 215 -43.68 19.86 7.19
CA THR A 215 -44.63 19.28 8.14
C THR A 215 -44.66 17.75 7.98
N SER A 216 -44.30 17.04 9.05
CA SER A 216 -44.47 15.59 9.19
C SER A 216 -45.76 15.32 9.94
N SER A 217 -46.71 14.68 9.27
CA SER A 217 -47.95 14.15 9.83
C SER A 217 -47.68 12.86 10.63
N GLU A 218 -48.13 12.83 11.89
CA GLU A 218 -48.33 11.59 12.64
C GLU A 218 -49.64 10.90 12.19
N PRO A 219 -49.73 9.55 12.23
CA PRO A 219 -51.00 8.87 12.29
C PRO A 219 -51.20 8.21 13.67
N LEU A 220 -52.20 8.71 14.41
CA LEU A 220 -52.88 8.05 15.52
C LEU A 220 -54.05 7.24 14.95
N THR A 221 -54.13 5.95 15.25
CA THR A 221 -55.37 5.17 15.15
C THR A 221 -55.61 4.41 16.45
N LEU A 222 -56.80 4.66 16.98
CA LEU A 222 -57.56 3.88 17.97
C LEU A 222 -57.56 2.38 17.68
#